data_AF-A0A6A7ZV22-F1
#
_entry.id   AF-A0A6A7ZV22-F1
#
_cell.length_a   1.000
_cell.length_b   1.000
_cell.length_c   1.000
_cell.angle_alpha   90.00
_cell.angle_beta   90.00
_cell.angle_gamma   90.00
#
_symmetry.space_group_name_H-M   'P 1'
#
loop_
_entity.id
_entity.type
_entity.pdbx_description
1 polymer ?
#
loop_
_entity_poly.entity_id
_entity_poly.type
_entity_poly.pdbx_seq_one_letter_code
_entity_poly.pdbx_strand_id
1 'polypeptide(L)'
;MSQSVPAHQNFDCQSCGACCAYSADWPRFSLETEEELERIPANYVAADLGGMRCESGRCTALEGKLGRSVACKVYDIRPIVCRTCMPGDDECLMAREQLFGAAC
;
A
#
# COMPACT_ATOMS: atom_id res chain seq x y z
N MET A 1 -14.19 26.96 -3.76
CA MET A 1 -13.28 26.03 -4.45
C MET A 1 -13.47 24.65 -3.82
N SER A 2 -14.56 23.96 -4.15
CA SER A 2 -14.86 22.60 -3.68
C SER A 2 -15.00 21.73 -4.92
N GLN A 3 -13.92 21.06 -5.32
CA GLN A 3 -14.01 20.01 -6.33
C GLN A 3 -14.41 18.74 -5.60
N SER A 4 -15.68 18.40 -5.73
CA SER A 4 -16.27 17.15 -5.24
C SER A 4 -15.68 15.98 -6.04
N VAL A 5 -14.80 15.21 -5.41
CA VAL A 5 -14.37 13.89 -5.91
C VAL A 5 -15.63 13.03 -6.07
N PRO A 6 -15.86 12.37 -7.22
CA PRO A 6 -17.06 11.57 -7.44
C PRO A 6 -17.12 10.43 -6.41
N ALA A 7 -18.16 10.46 -5.56
CA ALA A 7 -18.32 9.65 -4.36
C ALA A 7 -18.60 8.15 -4.61
N HIS A 8 -18.26 7.57 -5.77
CA HIS A 8 -18.47 6.14 -6.00
C HIS A 8 -17.56 5.50 -7.06
N GLN A 9 -16.32 5.97 -7.21
CA GLN A 9 -15.30 5.08 -7.76
C GLN A 9 -14.97 4.08 -6.66
N ASN A 10 -15.44 2.85 -6.77
CA ASN A 10 -15.22 1.80 -5.78
C ASN A 10 -13.72 1.43 -5.81
N PHE A 11 -12.90 2.21 -5.11
CA PHE A 11 -11.45 2.06 -5.07
C PHE A 11 -11.11 0.78 -4.31
N ASP A 12 -11.12 -0.34 -5.01
CA ASP A 12 -10.80 -1.61 -4.41
C ASP A 12 -9.28 -1.84 -4.44
N CYS A 13 -8.65 -1.76 -3.28
CA CYS A 13 -7.24 -2.05 -3.11
C CYS A 13 -6.90 -3.52 -3.40
N GLN A 14 -7.85 -4.45 -3.20
CA GLN A 14 -7.70 -5.86 -3.55
C GLN A 14 -7.78 -6.10 -5.06
N SER A 15 -8.29 -5.15 -5.83
CA SER A 15 -8.28 -5.22 -7.29
C SER A 15 -7.02 -4.59 -7.92
N CYS A 16 -6.44 -3.56 -7.30
CA CYS A 16 -5.36 -2.79 -7.92
C CYS A 16 -3.96 -3.05 -7.33
N GLY A 17 -3.80 -3.08 -6.01
CA GLY A 17 -2.50 -3.16 -5.33
C GLY A 17 -1.54 -1.98 -5.56
N ALA A 18 -2.03 -0.84 -6.07
CA ALA A 18 -1.18 0.26 -6.54
C ALA A 18 -0.25 0.82 -5.45
N CYS A 19 -0.80 1.15 -4.27
CA CYS A 19 -0.04 1.74 -3.18
C CYS A 19 1.08 0.81 -2.66
N CYS A 20 0.88 -0.50 -2.76
CA CYS A 20 1.88 -1.50 -2.36
C CYS A 20 3.00 -1.69 -3.40
N ALA A 21 2.86 -1.12 -4.59
CA ALA A 21 3.83 -1.20 -5.69
C ALA A 21 4.27 0.19 -6.18
N TYR A 22 4.02 1.22 -5.38
CA TYR A 22 4.32 2.60 -5.75
C TYR A 22 5.81 2.95 -5.64
N SER A 23 6.44 2.61 -4.52
CA SER A 23 7.85 2.89 -4.27
C SER A 23 8.43 1.88 -3.27
N ALA A 24 9.74 1.63 -3.34
CA ALA A 24 10.44 0.86 -2.31
C ALA A 24 10.58 1.65 -1.00
N ASP A 25 10.54 2.98 -1.08
CA ASP A 25 10.56 3.87 0.09
C ASP A 25 9.22 3.97 0.82
N TRP A 26 8.19 3.28 0.33
CA TRP A 26 6.83 3.33 0.85
C TRP A 26 6.29 1.89 0.95
N PRO A 27 5.81 1.42 2.11
CA PRO A 27 5.50 2.13 3.37
C PRO A 27 6.67 2.12 4.38
N ARG A 28 6.92 3.26 5.05
CA ARG A 28 7.89 3.37 6.17
C ARG A 28 7.24 3.22 7.54
N PHE A 29 7.98 2.64 8.47
CA PHE A 29 7.61 2.60 9.88
C PHE A 29 8.07 3.89 10.53
N SER A 30 7.13 4.73 10.93
CA SER A 30 7.42 6.06 11.48
C SER A 30 6.63 6.37 12.74
N LEU A 31 5.50 5.68 12.96
CA LEU A 31 4.54 5.98 14.02
C LEU A 31 4.19 4.75 14.87
N GLU A 32 4.60 3.56 14.44
CA GLU A 32 4.36 2.27 15.07
C GLU A 32 5.22 2.07 16.31
N THR A 33 4.67 1.41 17.33
CA THR A 33 5.48 0.95 18.47
C THR A 33 6.28 -0.30 18.12
N GLU A 34 7.33 -0.59 18.89
CA GLU A 34 8.16 -1.78 18.68
C GLU A 34 7.32 -3.07 18.76
N GLU A 35 6.34 -3.13 19.69
CA GLU A 35 5.44 -4.28 19.80
C GLU A 35 4.49 -4.45 18.60
N GLU A 36 4.08 -3.35 17.95
CA GLU A 36 3.29 -3.41 16.73
C GLU A 36 4.11 -3.92 15.54
N LEU A 37 5.38 -3.53 15.47
CA LEU A 37 6.31 -3.98 14.44
C LEU A 37 6.70 -5.45 14.63
N GLU A 38 6.89 -5.92 15.86
CA GLU A 38 7.18 -7.32 16.18
C GLU A 38 6.05 -8.28 15.75
N ARG A 39 4.82 -7.79 15.63
CA ARG A 39 3.70 -8.59 15.11
C ARG A 39 3.84 -8.86 13.62
N ILE A 40 4.55 -8.01 12.88
CA ILE A 40 4.78 -8.19 11.45
C ILE A 40 5.86 -9.27 11.28
N PRO A 41 5.59 -10.35 10.52
CA PRO A 41 6.59 -11.37 10.26
C PRO A 41 7.87 -10.76 9.66
N ALA A 42 9.03 -11.07 10.25
CA ALA A 42 10.31 -10.46 9.87
C ALA A 42 10.69 -10.67 8.40
N ASN A 43 10.14 -11.69 7.73
CA ASN A 43 10.32 -11.90 6.29
C ASN A 43 9.69 -10.81 5.42
N TYR A 44 8.74 -10.04 5.95
CA TYR A 44 8.09 -8.92 5.27
C TYR A 44 8.63 -7.55 5.69
N VAL A 45 9.59 -7.50 6.62
CA VAL A 45 10.21 -6.27 7.12
C VAL A 45 11.55 -6.05 6.40
N ALA A 46 11.85 -4.79 6.05
CA ALA A 46 13.11 -4.42 5.43
C ALA A 46 14.31 -4.68 6.37
N ALA A 47 15.49 -4.92 5.81
CA ALA A 47 16.67 -5.27 6.61
C ALA A 47 17.15 -4.15 7.54
N ASP A 48 16.78 -2.90 7.23
CA ASP A 48 17.05 -1.70 8.04
C ASP A 48 15.97 -1.40 9.08
N LEU A 49 14.92 -2.24 9.17
CA LEU A 49 13.75 -2.06 10.02
C LEU A 49 12.99 -0.75 9.77
N GLY A 50 13.26 -0.05 8.65
CA GLY A 50 12.67 1.25 8.34
C GLY A 50 11.30 1.18 7.67
N GLY A 51 10.82 -0.01 7.32
CA GLY A 51 9.56 -0.19 6.60
C GLY A 51 9.31 -1.63 6.16
N MET A 52 8.30 -1.81 5.30
CA MET A 52 8.04 -3.11 4.68
C MET A 52 9.13 -3.41 3.65
N ARG A 53 9.51 -4.69 3.55
CA ARG A 53 10.42 -5.17 2.52
C ARG A 53 9.77 -5.08 1.15
N CYS A 54 10.42 -4.35 0.24
CA CYS A 54 10.02 -4.23 -1.16
C CYS A 54 11.02 -4.97 -2.07
N GLU A 55 10.51 -5.85 -2.93
CA GLU A 55 11.28 -6.59 -3.92
C GLU A 55 10.62 -6.50 -5.29
N SER A 56 11.42 -6.38 -6.34
CA SER A 56 10.92 -6.26 -7.72
C SER A 56 9.90 -5.12 -7.91
N GLY A 57 10.08 -4.02 -7.18
CA GLY A 57 9.22 -2.83 -7.27
C GLY A 57 7.89 -2.94 -6.51
N ARG A 58 7.71 -3.92 -5.61
CA ARG A 58 6.50 -4.02 -4.78
C ARG A 58 6.76 -4.63 -3.40
N CYS A 59 5.85 -4.40 -2.46
CA CYS A 59 5.87 -5.01 -1.13
C CYS A 59 5.84 -6.54 -1.22
N THR A 60 6.72 -7.20 -0.47
CA THR A 60 6.83 -8.67 -0.42
C THR A 60 5.62 -9.36 0.22
N ALA A 61 4.85 -8.66 1.04
CA ALA A 61 3.60 -9.18 1.61
C ALA A 61 2.43 -9.14 0.60
N LEU A 62 2.61 -8.51 -0.55
CA LEU A 62 1.59 -8.43 -1.60
C LEU A 62 1.65 -9.67 -2.49
N GLU A 63 0.58 -10.44 -2.50
CA GLU A 63 0.37 -11.54 -3.43
C GLU A 63 -0.59 -11.17 -4.55
N GLY A 64 -0.50 -11.92 -5.65
CA GLY A 64 -1.35 -11.74 -6.83
C GLY A 64 -0.73 -10.82 -7.86
N LYS A 65 -1.60 -10.27 -8.71
CA LYS A 65 -1.24 -9.48 -9.89
C LYS A 65 -1.87 -8.09 -9.81
N LEU A 66 -1.00 -7.07 -9.87
CA LEU A 66 -1.37 -5.66 -9.89
C LEU A 66 -2.39 -5.39 -11.00
N GLY A 67 -3.40 -4.58 -10.68
CA GLY A 67 -4.49 -4.23 -11.59
C GLY A 67 -5.45 -5.37 -11.95
N ARG A 68 -5.36 -6.54 -11.28
CA ARG A 68 -6.31 -7.65 -11.47
C ARG A 68 -6.90 -8.13 -10.16
N SER A 69 -6.05 -8.68 -9.30
CA SER A 69 -6.44 -9.21 -8.00
C SER A 69 -5.18 -9.40 -7.17
N VAL A 70 -5.18 -8.80 -6.00
CA VAL A 70 -4.09 -8.84 -5.04
C VAL A 70 -4.63 -9.09 -3.64
N ALA A 71 -3.77 -9.64 -2.78
CA ALA A 71 -4.07 -9.82 -1.37
C ALA A 71 -2.83 -9.48 -0.55
N CYS A 72 -3.03 -8.81 0.59
CA CYS A 72 -1.95 -8.57 1.54
C CYS A 72 -1.92 -9.72 2.55
N LYS A 73 -0.79 -10.42 2.66
CA LYS A 73 -0.62 -11.51 3.64
C LYS A 73 -0.70 -11.07 5.09
N VAL A 74 -0.49 -9.78 5.35
CA VAL A 74 -0.48 -9.16 6.68
C VAL A 74 -1.62 -8.15 6.85
N TYR A 75 -2.73 -8.32 6.12
CA TYR A 75 -3.80 -7.31 6.00
C TYR A 75 -4.33 -6.80 7.37
N ASP A 76 -4.52 -7.70 8.33
CA ASP A 76 -5.05 -7.40 9.66
C ASP A 76 -4.03 -6.66 10.55
N ILE A 77 -2.76 -6.95 10.36
CA ILE A 77 -1.63 -6.38 11.12
C ILE A 77 -0.86 -5.34 10.29
N ARG A 78 -1.51 -4.73 9.30
CA ARG A 78 -0.89 -3.72 8.44
C ARG A 78 -0.27 -2.59 9.27
N PRO A 79 0.92 -2.09 8.87
CA PRO A 79 1.53 -0.91 9.48
C PRO A 79 0.62 0.31 9.40
N ILE A 80 0.83 1.31 10.27
CA ILE A 80 -0.05 2.48 10.38
C ILE A 80 -0.17 3.20 9.03
N VAL A 81 0.95 3.45 8.35
CA VAL A 81 0.97 4.09 7.02
C VAL A 81 0.11 3.34 5.98
N CYS A 82 0.07 2.00 6.04
CA CYS A 82 -0.75 1.18 5.14
C CYS A 82 -2.25 1.24 5.47
N ARG A 83 -2.61 1.61 6.70
CA ARG A 83 -3.99 1.79 7.16
C ARG A 83 -4.47 3.23 6.97
N THR A 84 -3.56 4.20 7.07
CA THR A 84 -3.86 5.63 6.90
C THR A 84 -4.07 6.02 5.44
N CYS A 85 -3.41 5.35 4.49
CA CYS A 85 -3.68 5.54 3.07
C CYS A 85 -5.07 4.99 2.72
N MET A 86 -6.07 5.87 2.55
CA MET A 86 -7.42 5.45 2.23
C MET A 86 -7.60 5.27 0.72
N PRO A 87 -8.47 4.34 0.29
CA PRO A 87 -8.75 4.18 -1.12
C PRO A 87 -9.41 5.44 -1.70
N GLY A 88 -8.75 6.06 -2.67
CA GLY A 88 -9.23 7.28 -3.33
C GLY A 88 -8.61 8.59 -2.83
N ASP A 89 -7.77 8.55 -1.80
CA ASP A 89 -6.97 9.71 -1.38
C ASP A 89 -5.93 10.09 -2.44
N ASP A 90 -5.36 11.29 -2.34
CA ASP A 90 -4.38 11.81 -3.28
C ASP A 90 -3.20 10.84 -3.47
N GLU A 91 -2.66 10.24 -2.41
CA GLU A 91 -1.61 9.21 -2.50
C GLU A 91 -2.06 7.96 -3.24
N CYS A 92 -3.31 7.54 -3.05
CA CYS A 92 -3.88 6.39 -3.75
C CYS A 92 -4.01 6.69 -5.26
N LEU A 93 -4.49 7.88 -5.60
CA LEU A 93 -4.67 8.32 -6.97
C LEU A 93 -3.33 8.47 -7.69
N MET A 94 -2.34 9.10 -7.04
CA MET A 94 -0.97 9.20 -7.56
C MET A 94 -0.37 7.82 -7.83
N ALA A 95 -0.54 6.86 -6.90
CA ALA A 95 -0.02 5.51 -7.09
C ALA A 95 -0.70 4.77 -8.25
N ARG A 96 -2.02 4.93 -8.39
CA ARG A 96 -2.79 4.35 -9.50
C ARG A 96 -2.38 4.96 -10.83
N GLU A 97 -2.23 6.28 -10.89
CA GLU A 97 -1.79 6.99 -12.08
C GLU A 97 -0.38 6.56 -12.51
N GLN A 98 0.55 6.43 -11.56
CA GLN A 98 1.92 6.00 -11.88
C GLN A 98 1.97 4.58 -12.46
N LEU A 99 1.17 3.65 -11.93
CA LEU A 99 1.23 2.24 -12.36
C LEU A 99 0.31 1.90 -13.54
N PHE A 100 -0.82 2.58 -13.68
CA PHE A 100 -1.84 2.26 -14.67
C PHE A 100 -2.09 3.39 -15.69
N GLY A 101 -1.53 4.57 -15.47
CA GLY A 101 -1.82 5.78 -16.24
C GLY A 101 -3.16 6.41 -15.86
N ALA A 102 -3.44 7.59 -16.39
CA ALA A 102 -4.62 8.41 -16.09
C ALA A 102 -5.96 7.86 -16.65
N ALA A 103 -6.09 6.54 -16.86
CA ALA A 103 -7.27 5.97 -17.52
C ALA A 103 -7.78 4.72 -16.79
N CYS A 104 -8.88 4.91 -16.06
CA CYS A 104 -10.17 4.27 -16.31
C CYS A 104 -11.26 4.92 -15.44
#